data_AF-A0A2D6XIC4-F1
#
_entry.id   AF-A0A2D6XIC4-F1
#
_cell.length_a   1.000
_cell.length_b   1.000
_cell.length_c   1.000
_cell.angle_alpha   90.00
_cell.angle_beta   90.00
_cell.angle_gamma   90.00
#
_symmetry.space_group_name_H-M   'P 1'
#
loop_
_entity.id
_entity.type
_entity.pdbx_description
1 polymer ?
#
loop_
_entity_poly.entity_id
_entity_poly.type
_entity_poly.pdbx_seq_one_letter_code
_entity_poly.pdbx_strand_id
1 'polypeptide(L)'
;MGMDVYGKNPTSKNGEYLRQSVWGWRPLWNYACDIGKLDETLRKHGHCNDGAGLETQEECDKLANILQEHIDSGHCKAYEERYLEEKAKADIWNNHIYALQSLLREYANKEAGKENVAPVDYNKHHRELWDKTQNLENNLPKYPFSEAYIKEFILFLRDCGGFSIR
;
A
#
# COMPACT_ATOMS: atom_id res chain seq x y z
N MET A 1 -3.12 9.81 6.40
CA MET A 1 -2.09 10.39 5.51
C MET A 1 -2.33 9.86 4.10
N GLY A 2 -2.29 10.74 3.10
CA GLY A 2 -2.48 10.40 1.69
C GLY A 2 -1.19 10.65 0.90
N MET A 3 -1.19 10.25 -0.36
CA MET A 3 -0.17 10.58 -1.35
C MET A 3 -0.84 11.47 -2.38
N ASP A 4 -0.33 12.69 -2.52
CA ASP A 4 -0.89 13.72 -3.36
C ASP A 4 0.00 13.86 -4.61
N VAL A 5 -0.56 13.59 -5.80
CA VAL A 5 0.17 13.55 -7.07
C VAL A 5 -0.33 14.68 -7.96
N TYR A 6 0.56 15.59 -8.32
CA TYR A 6 0.23 16.79 -9.09
C TYR A 6 0.83 16.72 -10.48
N GLY A 7 0.02 17.04 -11.49
CA GLY A 7 0.50 17.23 -12.85
C GLY A 7 1.39 18.46 -12.95
N LYS A 8 2.42 18.40 -13.80
CA LYS A 8 3.35 19.52 -14.02
C LYS A 8 2.82 20.51 -15.03
N ASN A 9 2.19 20.04 -16.11
CA ASN A 9 1.60 20.86 -17.16
C ASN A 9 0.29 20.21 -17.65
N PRO A 10 -0.73 20.15 -16.80
CA PRO A 10 -1.92 19.38 -17.11
C PRO A 10 -2.73 20.00 -18.25
N THR A 11 -3.26 19.15 -19.13
CA THR A 11 -4.11 19.56 -20.27
C THR A 11 -5.61 19.41 -19.97
N SER A 12 -5.95 18.71 -18.89
CA SER A 12 -7.32 18.49 -18.44
C SER A 12 -7.38 18.39 -16.91
N LYS A 13 -8.60 18.47 -16.36
CA LYS A 13 -8.85 18.26 -14.93
C LYS A 13 -8.36 16.91 -14.42
N ASN A 14 -8.35 15.88 -15.26
CA ASN A 14 -7.91 14.55 -14.85
C ASN A 14 -6.40 14.53 -14.59
N GLY A 15 -5.62 15.33 -15.33
CA GLY A 15 -4.17 15.41 -15.18
C GLY A 15 -3.70 16.39 -14.10
N GLU A 16 -4.58 17.24 -13.58
CA GLU A 16 -4.22 18.25 -12.57
C GLU A 16 -3.78 17.60 -11.25
N TYR A 17 -4.55 16.63 -10.78
CA TYR A 17 -4.38 16.08 -9.44
C TYR A 17 -4.97 14.68 -9.31
N LEU A 18 -4.19 13.78 -8.72
CA LEU A 18 -4.63 12.47 -8.27
C LEU A 18 -4.29 12.31 -6.80
N ARG A 19 -5.25 11.79 -6.03
CA ARG A 19 -5.07 11.46 -4.61
C ARG A 19 -5.33 10.00 -4.36
N GLN A 20 -4.46 9.39 -3.57
CA GLN A 20 -4.74 8.09 -2.96
C GLN A 20 -4.35 8.08 -1.48
N SER A 21 -4.95 7.21 -0.68
CA SER A 21 -4.44 6.94 0.67
C SER A 21 -3.00 6.40 0.59
N VAL A 22 -2.17 6.64 1.60
CA VAL A 22 -0.79 6.09 1.61
C VAL A 22 -0.78 4.56 1.52
N TRP A 23 -1.82 3.91 2.06
CA TRP A 23 -2.00 2.46 2.01
C TRP A 23 -2.38 1.96 0.63
N GLY A 24 -3.23 2.68 -0.11
CA GLY A 24 -3.60 2.32 -1.48
C GLY A 24 -2.54 2.71 -2.52
N TRP A 25 -1.79 3.79 -2.27
CA TRP A 25 -0.77 4.27 -3.19
C TRP A 25 0.41 3.30 -3.31
N ARG A 26 0.86 2.74 -2.19
CA ARG A 26 2.04 1.85 -2.18
C ARG A 26 1.92 0.64 -3.12
N PRO A 27 0.86 -0.19 -3.06
CA PRO A 27 0.71 -1.30 -3.99
C PRO A 27 0.41 -0.85 -5.43
N LEU A 28 -0.32 0.26 -5.62
CA LEU A 28 -0.53 0.86 -6.94
C LEU A 28 0.81 1.23 -7.59
N TRP A 29 1.65 1.98 -6.87
CA TRP A 29 2.95 2.45 -7.33
C TRP A 29 3.91 1.28 -7.59
N ASN A 30 3.96 0.29 -6.70
CA ASN A 30 4.74 -0.92 -6.92
C ASN A 30 4.35 -1.63 -8.21
N TYR A 31 3.05 -1.84 -8.43
CA TYR A 31 2.55 -2.45 -9.67
C TYR A 31 2.95 -1.60 -10.89
N ALA A 32 2.80 -0.28 -10.83
CA ALA A 32 3.20 0.61 -11.92
C ALA A 32 4.71 0.55 -12.21
N CYS A 33 5.56 0.51 -11.18
CA CYS A 33 7.01 0.34 -11.34
C CYS A 33 7.37 -1.04 -11.92
N ASP A 34 6.71 -2.11 -11.49
CA ASP A 34 6.96 -3.47 -11.96
C ASP A 34 6.61 -3.61 -13.45
N ILE A 35 5.41 -3.15 -13.82
CA ILE A 35 4.90 -3.25 -15.19
C ILE A 35 5.61 -2.26 -16.12
N GLY A 36 5.76 -1.01 -15.69
CA GLY A 36 6.44 0.04 -16.45
C GLY A 36 7.96 -0.07 -16.47
N LYS A 37 8.54 -1.00 -15.69
CA LYS A 37 10.00 -1.16 -15.51
C LYS A 37 10.68 0.16 -15.15
N LEU A 38 10.06 0.93 -14.27
CA LEU A 38 10.60 2.20 -13.80
C LEU A 38 11.90 1.94 -13.01
N ASP A 39 12.83 2.90 -13.07
CA ASP A 39 14.11 2.75 -12.41
C ASP A 39 13.96 2.67 -10.88
N GLU A 40 14.92 2.02 -10.24
CA GLU A 40 14.85 1.73 -8.80
C GLU A 40 14.93 2.99 -7.93
N THR A 41 15.53 4.07 -8.43
CA THR A 41 15.58 5.35 -7.71
C THR A 41 14.19 5.96 -7.70
N LEU A 42 13.54 6.09 -8.86
CA LEU A 42 12.16 6.58 -8.96
C LEU A 42 11.19 5.70 -8.18
N ARG A 43 11.33 4.36 -8.23
CA ARG A 43 10.51 3.43 -7.41
C ARG A 43 10.60 3.80 -5.93
N LYS A 44 11.81 3.93 -5.39
CA LYS A 44 12.04 4.25 -3.97
C LYS A 44 11.46 5.60 -3.58
N HIS A 45 11.76 6.64 -4.36
CA HIS A 45 11.30 7.99 -4.07
C HIS A 45 9.79 8.17 -4.28
N GLY A 46 9.16 7.40 -5.17
CA GLY A 46 7.71 7.46 -5.34
C GLY A 46 6.89 6.95 -4.15
N HIS A 47 7.53 6.42 -3.10
CA HIS A 47 6.90 6.16 -1.81
C HIS A 47 7.01 7.33 -0.81
N CYS A 48 7.57 8.46 -1.25
CA CYS A 48 7.85 9.65 -0.47
C CYS A 48 7.16 10.87 -1.11
N ASN A 49 6.81 11.85 -0.27
CA ASN A 49 6.31 13.16 -0.72
C ASN A 49 7.49 14.14 -0.91
N ASP A 50 8.47 13.75 -1.71
CA ASP A 50 9.71 14.50 -1.91
C ASP A 50 9.82 15.16 -3.29
N GLY A 51 8.74 15.10 -4.08
CA GLY A 51 8.66 15.70 -5.41
C GLY A 51 9.04 14.75 -6.55
N ALA A 52 9.33 13.48 -6.28
CA ALA A 52 9.59 12.50 -7.33
C ALA A 52 8.40 12.30 -8.28
N GLY A 53 8.69 11.92 -9.52
CA GLY A 53 7.70 11.66 -10.56
C GLY A 53 8.33 11.65 -11.95
N LEU A 54 7.51 11.63 -12.99
CA LEU A 54 7.97 11.71 -14.38
C LEU A 54 8.04 13.17 -14.84
N GLU A 55 8.94 13.47 -15.78
CA GLU A 55 9.22 14.84 -16.20
C GLU A 55 8.35 15.28 -17.37
N THR A 56 8.01 14.35 -18.26
CA THR A 56 7.37 14.68 -19.53
C THR A 56 6.07 13.90 -19.76
N GLN A 57 5.21 14.47 -20.62
CA GLN A 57 4.00 13.79 -21.10
C GLN A 57 4.37 12.49 -21.83
N GLU A 58 5.46 12.47 -22.60
CA GLU A 58 5.88 11.27 -23.35
C GLU A 58 6.20 10.09 -22.42
N GLU A 59 6.89 10.33 -21.29
CA GLU A 59 7.15 9.31 -20.28
C GLU A 59 5.86 8.82 -19.62
N CYS A 60 4.94 9.74 -19.30
CA CYS A 60 3.64 9.40 -18.72
C CYS A 60 2.80 8.56 -19.68
N ASP A 61 2.79 8.89 -20.98
CA ASP A 61 2.08 8.14 -22.00
C ASP A 61 2.66 6.75 -22.23
N LYS A 62 3.99 6.60 -22.18
CA LYS A 62 4.64 5.27 -22.23
C LYS A 62 4.16 4.40 -21.08
N LEU A 63 4.15 4.91 -19.85
CA LEU A 63 3.65 4.18 -18.69
C LEU A 63 2.15 3.87 -18.82
N ALA A 64 1.35 4.86 -19.21
CA ALA A 64 -0.09 4.71 -19.39
C ALA A 64 -0.44 3.66 -20.46
N ASN A 65 0.32 3.61 -21.57
CA ASN A 65 0.14 2.59 -22.61
C ASN A 65 0.38 1.18 -22.07
N ILE A 66 1.51 0.94 -21.40
CA ILE A 66 1.84 -0.39 -20.88
C ILE A 66 0.82 -0.81 -19.81
N LEU A 67 0.42 0.11 -18.92
CA LEU A 67 -0.61 -0.17 -17.94
C LEU A 67 -1.96 -0.51 -18.61
N GLN A 68 -2.34 0.24 -19.65
CA GLN A 68 -3.56 -0.04 -20.42
C GLN A 68 -3.52 -1.41 -21.10
N GLU A 69 -2.40 -1.82 -21.69
CA GLU A 69 -2.23 -3.16 -22.26
C GLU A 69 -2.44 -4.27 -21.19
N HIS A 70 -1.99 -4.03 -19.95
CA HIS A 70 -2.21 -4.94 -18.83
C HIS A 70 -3.66 -4.96 -18.32
N ILE A 71 -4.40 -3.86 -18.49
CA ILE A 71 -5.86 -3.83 -18.26
C ILE A 71 -6.55 -4.64 -19.36
N ASP A 72 -6.25 -4.35 -20.62
CA ASP A 72 -6.94 -4.91 -21.79
C ASP A 72 -6.72 -6.41 -21.92
N SER A 73 -5.53 -6.90 -21.55
CA SER A 73 -5.20 -8.33 -21.50
C SER A 73 -5.82 -9.08 -20.31
N GLY A 74 -6.44 -8.38 -19.36
CA GLY A 74 -6.95 -8.96 -18.11
C GLY A 74 -5.85 -9.31 -17.09
N HIS A 75 -4.58 -8.96 -17.36
CA HIS A 75 -3.48 -9.21 -16.43
C HIS A 75 -3.68 -8.47 -15.10
N CYS A 76 -4.08 -7.20 -15.14
CA CYS A 76 -4.29 -6.40 -13.92
C CYS A 76 -5.39 -7.01 -13.05
N LYS A 77 -6.50 -7.45 -13.67
CA LYS A 77 -7.58 -8.14 -12.96
C LYS A 77 -7.11 -9.42 -12.29
N ALA A 78 -6.37 -10.26 -13.02
CA ALA A 78 -5.81 -11.49 -12.46
C ALA A 78 -4.80 -11.22 -11.33
N TYR A 79 -4.05 -10.11 -11.40
CA TYR A 79 -3.18 -9.66 -10.31
C TYR A 79 -3.99 -9.23 -9.09
N GLU A 80 -5.06 -8.44 -9.27
CA GLU A 80 -5.96 -8.03 -8.19
C GLU A 80 -6.55 -9.25 -7.47
N GLU A 81 -7.03 -10.25 -8.21
CA GLU A 81 -7.60 -11.48 -7.64
C GLU A 81 -6.58 -12.23 -6.77
N ARG A 82 -5.37 -12.47 -7.28
CA ARG A 82 -4.29 -13.10 -6.49
C ARG A 82 -3.92 -12.26 -5.27
N TYR A 83 -3.87 -10.94 -5.42
CA TYR A 83 -3.55 -10.04 -4.33
C TYR A 83 -4.59 -10.13 -3.20
N LEU A 84 -5.87 -10.20 -3.54
CA LEU A 84 -6.97 -10.36 -2.57
C LEU A 84 -6.94 -11.74 -1.89
N GLU A 85 -6.60 -12.81 -2.62
CA GLU A 85 -6.41 -14.14 -2.04
C GLU A 85 -5.30 -14.16 -0.99
N GLU A 86 -4.13 -13.59 -1.29
CA GLU A 86 -3.01 -13.51 -0.34
C GLU A 86 -3.36 -12.62 0.86
N LYS A 87 -4.12 -11.56 0.63
CA LYS A 87 -4.64 -10.69 1.69
C LYS A 87 -5.56 -11.46 2.65
N ALA A 88 -6.48 -12.28 2.12
CA ALA A 88 -7.36 -13.11 2.91
C ALA A 88 -6.60 -14.16 3.75
N LYS A 89 -5.55 -14.76 3.18
CA LYS A 89 -4.66 -15.68 3.93
C LYS A 89 -3.95 -14.94 5.07
N ALA A 90 -3.45 -13.73 4.81
CA ALA A 90 -2.82 -12.89 5.81
C ALA A 90 -3.78 -12.45 6.92
N ASP A 91 -5.04 -12.17 6.60
CA ASP A 91 -6.08 -11.87 7.59
C ASP A 91 -6.36 -13.07 8.51
N ILE A 92 -6.49 -14.27 7.94
CA ILE A 92 -6.66 -15.50 8.72
C ILE A 92 -5.47 -15.71 9.66
N TRP A 93 -4.25 -15.53 9.14
CA TRP A 93 -3.04 -15.59 9.95
C TRP A 93 -3.07 -14.59 11.11
N ASN A 94 -3.38 -13.33 10.83
CA ASN A 94 -3.45 -12.28 11.86
C ASN A 94 -4.52 -12.58 12.91
N ASN A 95 -5.66 -13.18 12.55
CA ASN A 95 -6.66 -13.61 13.52
C ASN A 95 -6.10 -14.64 14.52
N HIS A 96 -5.23 -15.55 14.07
CA HIS A 96 -4.53 -16.46 14.98
C HIS A 96 -3.57 -15.70 15.91
N ILE A 97 -2.84 -14.70 15.40
CA ILE A 97 -1.97 -13.86 16.21
C ILE A 97 -2.76 -13.06 17.26
N TYR A 98 -3.90 -12.49 16.89
CA TYR A 98 -4.79 -11.77 17.81
C TYR A 98 -5.35 -12.68 18.90
N ALA A 99 -5.68 -13.94 18.58
CA ALA A 99 -6.09 -14.92 19.58
C ALA A 99 -4.96 -15.20 20.59
N LEU A 100 -3.71 -15.36 20.13
CA LEU A 100 -2.55 -15.54 21.02
C LEU A 100 -2.31 -14.32 21.92
N GLN A 101 -2.41 -13.11 21.36
CA GLN A 101 -2.29 -11.87 22.12
C GLN A 101 -3.41 -11.70 23.14
N SER A 102 -4.63 -12.15 22.82
CA SER A 102 -5.76 -12.17 23.73
C SER A 102 -5.51 -13.09 24.92
N LEU A 103 -5.05 -14.32 24.68
CA LEU A 103 -4.66 -15.26 25.74
C LEU A 103 -3.52 -14.70 26.62
N LEU A 104 -2.50 -14.12 26.01
CA LEU A 104 -1.39 -13.48 26.73
C LEU A 104 -1.91 -12.39 27.67
N ARG A 105 -2.87 -11.58 27.21
CA ARG A 105 -3.50 -10.54 28.01
C ARG A 105 -4.29 -11.11 29.19
N GLU A 106 -4.98 -12.24 29.02
CA GLU A 106 -5.67 -12.94 30.11
C GLU A 106 -4.69 -13.41 31.18
N TYR A 107 -3.56 -14.01 30.80
CA TYR A 107 -2.50 -14.40 31.73
C TYR A 107 -1.90 -13.19 32.46
N ALA A 108 -1.58 -12.12 31.74
CA ALA A 108 -1.03 -10.90 32.32
C ALA A 108 -1.99 -10.25 33.33
N ASN A 109 -3.29 -10.20 33.01
CA ASN A 109 -4.33 -9.71 33.92
C ASN A 109 -4.38 -10.54 35.21
N LYS A 110 -4.40 -11.87 35.08
CA LYS A 110 -4.46 -12.79 36.22
C LYS A 110 -3.25 -12.66 37.13
N GLU A 111 -2.04 -12.59 36.57
CA GLU A 111 -0.81 -12.45 37.34
C GLU A 111 -0.73 -11.10 38.06
N ALA A 112 -1.16 -10.02 37.39
CA ALA A 112 -1.16 -8.67 37.96
C ALA A 112 -2.31 -8.42 38.95
N GLY A 113 -3.31 -9.31 39.02
CA GLY A 113 -4.54 -9.09 39.79
C GLY A 113 -5.33 -7.86 39.29
N LYS A 114 -5.21 -7.53 38.01
CA LYS A 114 -5.82 -6.34 37.38
C LYS A 114 -6.57 -6.74 36.13
N GLU A 115 -7.63 -6.01 35.82
CA GLU A 115 -8.27 -6.10 34.52
C GLU A 115 -7.61 -5.17 33.53
N ASN A 116 -7.64 -5.57 32.25
CA ASN A 116 -7.25 -4.73 31.13
C ASN A 116 -5.83 -4.15 31.15
N VAL A 117 -4.85 -4.90 31.68
CA VAL A 117 -3.44 -4.49 31.70
C VAL A 117 -2.97 -4.19 30.28
N ALA A 118 -2.40 -3.00 30.08
CA ALA A 118 -1.86 -2.59 28.80
C ALA A 118 -0.53 -3.31 28.53
N PRO A 119 -0.18 -3.60 27.26
CA PRO A 119 1.09 -4.26 26.93
C PRO A 119 2.36 -3.52 27.38
N VAL A 120 2.27 -2.22 27.67
CA VAL A 120 3.37 -1.43 28.25
C VAL A 120 3.62 -1.77 29.73
N ASP A 121 2.59 -2.21 30.44
CA ASP A 121 2.63 -2.56 31.87
C ASP A 121 2.88 -4.06 32.08
N TYR A 122 3.13 -4.82 31.00
CA TYR A 122 3.47 -6.23 31.09
C TYR A 122 4.80 -6.43 31.81
N ASN A 123 4.90 -7.52 32.59
CA ASN A 123 6.18 -7.97 33.09
C ASN A 123 7.12 -8.28 31.91
N LYS A 124 8.42 -8.43 32.19
CA LYS A 124 9.43 -8.66 31.15
C LYS A 124 9.09 -9.85 30.24
N HIS A 125 8.63 -10.97 30.80
CA HIS A 125 8.34 -12.18 30.04
C HIS A 125 7.13 -11.99 29.09
N HIS A 126 6.04 -11.43 29.60
CA HIS A 126 4.85 -11.14 28.80
C HIS A 126 5.13 -10.08 27.74
N ARG A 127 5.97 -9.08 28.04
CA ARG A 127 6.40 -8.09 27.07
C ARG A 127 7.18 -8.72 25.91
N GLU A 128 8.12 -9.61 26.22
CA GLU A 128 8.87 -10.35 25.19
C GLU A 128 7.95 -11.20 24.29
N LEU A 129 6.93 -11.85 24.87
CA LEU A 129 5.93 -12.60 24.09
C LEU A 129 5.06 -11.69 23.23
N TRP A 130 4.63 -10.55 23.78
CA TRP A 130 3.87 -9.54 23.03
C TRP A 130 4.67 -9.05 21.82
N ASP A 131 5.91 -8.62 22.02
CA ASP A 131 6.76 -8.11 20.94
C ASP A 131 7.03 -9.19 19.88
N LYS A 132 7.24 -10.46 20.30
CA LYS A 132 7.37 -11.59 19.35
C LYS A 132 6.10 -11.80 18.52
N THR A 133 4.93 -11.81 19.14
CA THR A 133 3.66 -12.02 18.41
C THR A 133 3.32 -10.86 17.50
N GLN A 134 3.55 -9.61 17.92
CA GLN A 134 3.40 -8.42 17.07
C GLN A 134 4.28 -8.49 15.82
N ASN A 135 5.53 -8.93 15.96
CA ASN A 135 6.44 -9.10 14.82
C ASN A 135 6.02 -10.19 13.84
N LEU A 136 5.10 -11.08 14.22
CA LEU A 136 4.54 -12.10 13.33
C LEU A 136 3.34 -11.59 12.52
N GLU A 137 2.77 -10.43 12.85
CA GLU A 137 1.63 -9.88 12.10
C GLU A 137 2.02 -9.59 10.65
N ASN A 138 1.15 -9.99 9.73
CA ASN A 138 1.28 -9.66 8.33
C ASN A 138 0.59 -8.32 8.04
N ASN A 139 1.31 -7.37 7.46
CA ASN A 139 0.78 -6.05 7.15
C ASN A 139 0.01 -5.98 5.82
N LEU A 140 0.04 -7.02 4.97
CA LEU A 140 -0.64 -7.05 3.67
C LEU A 140 -2.13 -6.65 3.73
N PRO A 141 -2.92 -7.05 4.76
CA PRO A 141 -4.29 -6.63 4.91
C PRO A 141 -4.51 -5.11 5.04
N LYS A 142 -3.47 -4.35 5.37
CA LYS A 142 -3.57 -2.88 5.46
C LYS A 142 -3.53 -2.19 4.09
N TYR A 143 -3.01 -2.85 3.06
CA TYR A 143 -2.78 -2.24 1.74
C TYR A 143 -3.83 -2.71 0.73
N PRO A 144 -4.80 -1.87 0.33
CA PRO A 144 -5.75 -2.23 -0.73
C PRO A 144 -5.10 -2.08 -2.12
N PHE A 145 -5.42 -2.98 -3.03
CA PHE A 145 -5.10 -2.88 -4.45
C PHE A 145 -6.37 -3.13 -5.25
N SER A 146 -6.57 -2.39 -6.33
CA SER A 146 -7.65 -2.66 -7.28
C SER A 146 -7.30 -2.23 -8.70
N GLU A 147 -7.88 -2.92 -9.68
CA GLU A 147 -7.75 -2.50 -11.09
C GLU A 147 -8.31 -1.09 -11.32
N ALA A 148 -9.35 -0.71 -10.58
CA ALA A 148 -9.96 0.62 -10.67
C ALA A 148 -8.95 1.73 -10.35
N TYR A 149 -8.09 1.54 -9.34
CA TYR A 149 -7.05 2.52 -9.01
C TYR A 149 -6.01 2.67 -10.13
N ILE A 150 -5.69 1.58 -10.84
CA ILE A 150 -4.80 1.64 -12.01
C ILE A 150 -5.46 2.41 -13.15
N LYS A 151 -6.76 2.20 -13.40
CA LYS A 151 -7.52 2.96 -14.41
C LYS A 151 -7.55 4.45 -14.10
N GLU A 152 -7.79 4.83 -12.86
CA GLU A 152 -7.72 6.23 -12.41
C GLU A 152 -6.32 6.82 -12.63
N PHE A 153 -5.26 6.07 -12.32
CA PHE A 153 -3.89 6.53 -12.54
C PHE A 153 -3.56 6.67 -14.03
N ILE A 154 -4.02 5.75 -14.89
CA ILE A 154 -3.89 5.87 -16.35
C ILE A 154 -4.54 7.17 -16.83
N LEU A 155 -5.77 7.46 -16.42
CA LEU A 155 -6.47 8.70 -16.80
C LEU A 155 -5.69 9.96 -16.41
N PHE A 156 -5.10 9.96 -15.21
CA PHE A 156 -4.22 11.04 -14.77
C PHE A 156 -2.97 11.17 -15.67
N LEU A 157 -2.28 10.06 -15.94
CA LEU A 157 -1.05 10.05 -16.74
C LEU A 157 -1.24 10.57 -18.17
N ARG A 158 -2.42 10.39 -18.76
CA ARG A 158 -2.71 10.87 -20.12
C ARG A 158 -2.69 12.38 -20.27
N ASP A 159 -2.96 13.10 -19.18
CA ASP A 159 -3.25 14.53 -19.25
C ASP A 159 -2.35 15.38 -18.33
N CYS A 160 -1.34 14.81 -17.65
CA CYS A 160 -0.62 15.50 -16.57
C CYS A 160 0.57 16.37 -16.99
N GLY A 161 1.13 16.14 -18.18
CA GLY A 161 2.30 16.86 -18.69
C GLY A 161 3.61 16.53 -17.97
N GLY A 162 3.68 15.36 -17.32
CA GLY A 162 4.64 15.05 -16.25
C GLY A 162 3.98 15.18 -14.87
N PHE A 163 4.57 14.61 -13.82
CA PHE A 163 3.98 14.70 -12.48
C PHE A 163 5.02 14.77 -11.35
N SER A 164 4.56 15.13 -10.16
CA SER A 164 5.35 15.02 -8.92
C SER A 164 4.48 14.63 -7.72
N ILE A 165 5.06 13.88 -6.79
CA ILE A 165 4.42 13.34 -5.60
C ILE A 165 4.81 14.21 -4.39
N ARG A 166 3.84 14.84 -3.71
CA ARG A 166 4.07 15.86 -2.67
C ARG A 166 3.05 15.79 -1.53
#